data_AF-A0AAD2FKQ1-F1
#
_entry.id   AF-A0AAD2FKQ1-F1
#
_cell.length_a   1.000
_cell.length_b   1.000
_cell.length_c   1.000
_cell.angle_alpha   90.00
_cell.angle_beta   90.00
_cell.angle_gamma   90.00
#
_symmetry.space_group_name_H-M   'P 1'
#
loop_
_entity.id
_entity.type
_entity.pdbx_description
1 polymer ?
#
loop_
_entity_poly.entity_id
_entity_poly.type
_entity_poly.pdbx_seq_one_letter_code
_entity_poly.pdbx_strand_id
1 'polypeptide(L)'
;FDNSPVHKICYYHHHNSSTTTTTTTTTTTTTTTTTTTTTTTTTTTTTTTTTTIAQELGQCIQRTNKDEESSCVDDFGMTPFHVLFSAAAAESSQDLLLQALLDRYPYHVLGWKDANDKLAMEYLVNNWTRGNKMLLQMALHRWMLDPLIRWWGTTTSSWTDDMQRRIQAILVEDHVKRRRMKVFVKACSVWKQYQAMEVTSILEMAVWKGKLKGGGRSNNGAKRQVLDREACRCVCGSNIVIPSIVLFLGIQHQQQ
;
A
#
# COMPACT_ATOMS: atom_id res chain seq x y z
N PHE A 1 13.47 -15.62 16.91
CA PHE A 1 13.57 -15.42 15.46
C PHE A 1 14.93 -14.82 15.17
N ASP A 2 15.83 -15.61 14.58
CA ASP A 2 17.28 -15.37 14.53
C ASP A 2 17.69 -14.37 13.43
N ASN A 3 17.17 -13.14 13.48
CA ASN A 3 17.34 -12.14 12.40
C ASN A 3 16.96 -12.68 11.00
N SER A 4 16.04 -13.66 10.96
CA SER A 4 15.62 -14.26 9.70
C SER A 4 14.84 -13.24 8.87
N PRO A 5 15.00 -13.25 7.53
CA PRO A 5 14.28 -12.34 6.65
C PRO A 5 12.76 -12.40 6.85
N VAL A 6 12.06 -11.27 6.66
CA VAL A 6 10.61 -11.14 6.84
C VAL A 6 9.83 -12.22 6.07
N HIS A 7 10.29 -12.61 4.87
CA HIS A 7 9.67 -13.68 4.09
C HIS A 7 9.67 -15.05 4.80
N LYS A 8 10.72 -15.39 5.57
CA LYS A 8 10.76 -16.63 6.36
C LYS A 8 9.75 -16.63 7.50
N ILE A 9 9.48 -15.46 8.07
CA ILE A 9 8.50 -15.30 9.15
C ILE A 9 7.08 -15.47 8.60
N CYS A 10 6.78 -14.83 7.46
CA CYS A 10 5.51 -15.04 6.76
C CYS A 10 5.30 -16.52 6.40
N TYR A 11 6.34 -17.18 5.89
CA TYR A 11 6.30 -18.61 5.58
C TYR A 11 6.09 -19.48 6.83
N TYR A 12 6.80 -19.19 7.93
CA TYR A 12 6.70 -19.93 9.19
C TYR A 12 5.30 -19.81 9.79
N HIS A 13 4.72 -18.61 9.83
CA HIS A 13 3.34 -18.44 10.32
C HIS A 13 2.32 -19.15 9.44
N HIS A 14 2.54 -19.19 8.12
CA HIS A 14 1.65 -19.91 7.22
C HIS A 14 1.69 -21.43 7.42
N HIS A 15 2.87 -22.01 7.59
CA HIS A 15 3.00 -23.46 7.74
C HIS A 15 2.75 -23.96 9.18
N ASN A 16 2.91 -23.09 10.19
CA ASN A 16 2.71 -23.44 11.60
C ASN A 16 1.42 -22.86 12.20
N SER A 17 0.53 -22.26 11.42
CA SER A 17 -0.78 -21.74 11.88
C SER A 17 -1.73 -22.83 12.39
N SER A 18 -1.37 -24.11 12.32
CA SER A 18 -2.24 -25.23 12.70
C SER A 18 -2.32 -25.52 14.21
N THR A 19 -1.69 -24.74 15.08
CA THR A 19 -1.82 -24.92 16.54
C THR A 19 -2.25 -23.64 17.21
N THR A 20 -3.51 -23.28 17.00
CA THR A 20 -4.23 -22.38 17.91
C THR A 20 -4.41 -23.12 19.23
N THR A 21 -3.44 -23.00 20.15
CA THR A 21 -3.59 -23.53 21.51
C THR A 21 -4.58 -22.65 22.27
N THR A 22 -5.85 -23.07 22.28
CA THR A 22 -6.86 -22.47 23.14
C THR A 22 -6.59 -22.90 24.58
N THR A 23 -5.94 -22.07 25.37
CA THR A 23 -5.77 -22.30 26.81
C THR A 23 -7.05 -21.91 27.52
N THR A 24 -7.89 -22.89 27.86
CA THR A 24 -9.06 -22.68 28.72
C THR A 24 -8.64 -22.70 30.18
N THR A 25 -8.59 -21.52 30.81
CA THR A 25 -8.36 -21.42 32.26
C THR A 25 -9.69 -21.42 32.99
N THR A 26 -10.02 -22.53 33.66
CA THR A 26 -11.21 -22.62 34.52
C THR A 26 -10.84 -22.18 35.93
N THR A 27 -11.35 -21.03 36.38
CA THR A 27 -11.20 -20.57 37.77
C THR A 27 -12.45 -20.94 38.57
N THR A 28 -12.32 -21.85 39.53
CA THR A 28 -13.41 -22.21 40.44
C THR A 28 -13.28 -21.41 41.73
N THR A 29 -14.27 -20.55 42.01
CA THR A 29 -14.34 -19.81 43.28
C THR A 29 -15.37 -20.46 44.19
N THR A 30 -14.94 -20.95 45.36
CA THR A 30 -15.83 -21.52 46.38
C THR A 30 -16.05 -20.52 47.49
N THR A 31 -17.30 -20.11 47.71
CA THR A 31 -17.69 -19.22 48.82
C THR A 31 -18.42 -20.03 49.88
N THR A 32 -17.85 -20.12 51.08
CA THR A 32 -18.45 -20.83 52.22
C THR A 32 -19.14 -19.84 53.15
N THR A 33 -20.47 -19.91 53.24
CA THR A 33 -21.26 -19.14 54.22
C THR A 33 -21.82 -20.09 55.26
N THR A 34 -21.51 -19.84 56.53
CA THR A 34 -21.98 -20.63 57.67
C THR A 34 -23.52 -20.64 57.66
N THR A 35 -24.10 -21.84 57.52
CA THR A 35 -25.54 -22.24 57.64
C THR A 35 -26.18 -22.84 56.38
N THR A 36 -25.69 -22.56 55.15
CA THR A 36 -26.17 -23.27 53.93
C THR A 36 -25.08 -23.29 52.85
N THR A 37 -24.65 -24.46 52.39
CA THR A 37 -23.61 -24.60 51.35
C THR A 37 -24.24 -24.57 49.95
N THR A 38 -23.98 -23.51 49.17
CA THR A 38 -24.38 -23.41 47.76
C THR A 38 -23.13 -23.28 46.90
N THR A 39 -22.89 -24.23 45.99
CA THR A 39 -21.74 -24.22 45.07
C THR A 39 -22.13 -23.57 43.74
N THR A 40 -21.63 -22.37 43.46
CA THR A 40 -21.80 -21.69 42.17
C THR A 40 -20.55 -21.86 41.33
N THR A 41 -20.65 -22.53 40.18
CA THR A 41 -19.53 -22.66 39.24
C THR A 41 -19.66 -21.60 38.16
N THR A 42 -18.74 -20.64 38.13
CA THR A 42 -18.67 -19.62 37.07
C THR A 42 -17.56 -19.98 36.09
N THR A 43 -17.92 -20.37 34.87
CA THR A 43 -16.95 -20.64 33.81
C THR A 43 -16.69 -19.37 33.01
N THR A 44 -15.55 -18.72 33.24
CA THR A 44 -15.12 -17.59 32.42
C THR A 44 -14.22 -18.09 31.29
N THR A 45 -14.65 -17.95 30.04
CA THR A 45 -13.82 -18.27 28.87
C THR A 45 -13.12 -17.00 28.41
N THR A 46 -11.80 -16.92 28.62
CA THR A 46 -10.98 -15.81 28.11
C THR A 46 -10.27 -16.26 26.84
N THR A 47 -10.69 -15.71 25.70
CA THR A 47 -10.07 -15.98 24.39
C THR A 47 -8.97 -14.94 24.13
N THR A 48 -7.71 -15.36 24.21
CA THR A 48 -6.53 -14.51 23.92
C THR A 48 -5.82 -15.09 22.70
N THR A 49 -5.99 -14.54 21.48
CA THR A 49 -5.52 -15.29 20.28
C THR A 49 -5.12 -14.50 19.03
N THR A 50 -4.81 -13.19 19.02
CA THR A 50 -4.32 -12.59 17.73
C THR A 50 -3.37 -11.42 17.88
N THR A 51 -3.38 -10.73 19.02
CA THR A 51 -2.54 -9.55 19.24
C THR A 51 -1.04 -9.86 19.21
N THR A 52 -0.63 -11.07 19.62
CA THR A 52 0.78 -11.44 19.73
C THR A 52 1.46 -11.56 18.38
N ILE A 53 0.81 -12.10 17.35
CA ILE A 53 1.45 -12.32 16.03
C ILE A 53 1.72 -11.00 15.33
N ALA A 54 0.75 -10.08 15.30
CA ALA A 54 0.94 -8.77 14.71
C ALA A 54 2.02 -7.96 15.46
N GLN A 55 2.07 -8.08 16.79
CA GLN A 55 3.10 -7.47 17.61
C GLN A 55 4.49 -8.09 17.40
N GLU A 56 4.60 -9.42 17.37
CA GLU A 56 5.86 -10.13 17.13
C GLU A 56 6.41 -9.84 15.75
N LEU A 57 5.54 -9.81 14.74
CA LEU A 57 5.91 -9.45 13.38
C LEU A 57 6.30 -7.98 13.29
N GLY A 58 5.56 -7.08 13.94
CA GLY A 58 5.92 -5.67 14.06
C GLY A 58 7.28 -5.48 14.75
N GLN A 59 7.55 -6.20 15.83
CA GLN A 59 8.84 -6.18 16.52
C GLN A 59 9.95 -6.75 15.65
N CYS A 60 9.70 -7.83 14.89
CA CYS A 60 10.70 -8.42 14.02
C CYS A 60 11.02 -7.49 12.85
N ILE A 61 10.00 -6.84 12.28
CA ILE A 61 10.13 -5.81 11.24
C ILE A 61 10.95 -4.61 11.75
N GLN A 62 10.76 -4.22 13.02
CA GLN A 62 11.54 -3.15 13.64
C GLN A 62 13.00 -3.54 13.90
N ARG A 63 13.28 -4.84 14.15
CA ARG A 63 14.64 -5.36 14.39
C ARG A 63 15.48 -5.50 13.13
N THR A 64 14.86 -5.73 11.96
CA THR A 64 15.56 -5.64 10.68
C THR A 64 15.99 -4.19 10.44
N ASN A 65 17.27 -3.92 10.75
CA ASN A 65 17.90 -2.61 10.72
C ASN A 65 17.84 -1.92 9.35
N LYS A 66 17.97 -0.58 9.36
CA LYS A 66 17.92 0.32 8.19
C LYS A 66 18.94 0.02 7.08
N ASP A 67 19.94 -0.81 7.35
CA ASP A 67 21.08 -0.99 6.45
C ASP A 67 20.84 -2.04 5.35
N GLU A 68 19.72 -2.78 5.40
CA GLU A 68 19.34 -3.79 4.40
C GLU A 68 18.17 -3.34 3.50
N GLU A 69 18.20 -2.08 3.03
CA GLU A 69 17.29 -1.66 1.95
C GLU A 69 17.54 -2.43 0.62
N SER A 70 18.63 -3.22 0.54
CA SER A 70 19.15 -3.75 -0.73
C SER A 70 18.40 -4.97 -1.30
N SER A 71 17.50 -5.63 -0.58
CA SER A 71 16.66 -6.67 -1.21
C SER A 71 15.29 -6.82 -0.57
N CYS A 72 14.30 -6.06 -1.07
CA CYS A 72 12.88 -6.28 -0.75
C CYS A 72 12.30 -7.56 -1.40
N VAL A 73 13.16 -8.37 -2.03
CA VAL A 73 12.83 -9.64 -2.68
C VAL A 73 13.72 -10.75 -2.12
N ASP A 74 13.20 -11.97 -2.08
CA ASP A 74 14.02 -13.16 -1.85
C ASP A 74 14.73 -13.62 -3.13
N ASP A 75 15.45 -14.75 -3.06
CA ASP A 75 16.16 -15.35 -4.20
C ASP A 75 15.23 -15.75 -5.36
N PHE A 76 13.91 -15.78 -5.14
CA PHE A 76 12.89 -16.06 -6.15
C PHE A 76 12.20 -14.80 -6.67
N GLY A 77 12.67 -13.61 -6.29
CA GLY A 77 12.02 -12.35 -6.64
C GLY A 77 10.72 -12.10 -5.87
N MET A 78 10.40 -12.90 -4.85
CA MET A 78 9.16 -12.78 -4.09
C MET A 78 9.31 -11.70 -3.02
N THR A 79 8.42 -10.72 -3.07
CA THR A 79 8.28 -9.74 -1.98
C THR A 79 7.47 -10.34 -0.84
N PRO A 80 7.52 -9.78 0.38
CA PRO A 80 6.65 -10.20 1.48
C PRO A 80 5.15 -10.21 1.13
N PHE A 81 4.72 -9.34 0.20
CA PHE A 81 3.34 -9.34 -0.31
C PHE A 81 3.03 -10.58 -1.15
N HIS A 82 3.97 -11.04 -1.98
CA HIS A 82 3.77 -12.28 -2.74
C HIS A 82 3.60 -13.47 -1.80
N VAL A 83 4.44 -13.57 -0.76
CA VAL A 83 4.34 -14.62 0.25
C VAL A 83 2.99 -14.54 0.96
N LEU A 84 2.61 -13.36 1.48
CA LEU A 84 1.32 -13.16 2.15
C LEU A 84 0.14 -13.54 1.26
N PHE A 85 0.12 -13.09 0.01
CA PHE A 85 -1.01 -13.29 -0.91
C PHE A 85 -1.07 -14.70 -1.49
N SER A 86 0.06 -15.40 -1.61
CA SER A 86 0.11 -16.82 -1.96
C SER A 86 -0.42 -17.72 -0.84
N ALA A 87 -0.21 -17.30 0.40
CA ALA A 87 -0.63 -17.98 1.62
C ALA A 87 -2.10 -17.72 2.01
N ALA A 88 -2.84 -16.93 1.22
CA ALA A 88 -4.15 -16.44 1.57
C ALA A 88 -5.25 -17.53 1.55
N ALA A 89 -5.24 -18.41 2.55
CA ALA A 89 -6.40 -19.16 3.03
C ALA A 89 -7.17 -18.27 4.02
N ALA A 90 -8.50 -18.34 3.99
CA ALA A 90 -9.44 -17.35 4.54
C ALA A 90 -9.40 -17.17 6.08
N GLU A 91 -8.34 -16.59 6.61
CA GLU A 91 -8.18 -16.29 8.04
C GLU A 91 -8.33 -14.79 8.34
N SER A 92 -8.90 -14.50 9.51
CA SER A 92 -9.24 -13.16 9.99
C SER A 92 -8.05 -12.30 10.41
N SER A 93 -6.81 -12.80 10.33
CA SER A 93 -5.60 -12.12 10.81
C SER A 93 -4.74 -11.47 9.71
N GLN A 94 -5.11 -11.68 8.44
CA GLN A 94 -4.29 -11.24 7.30
C GLN A 94 -4.40 -9.74 7.00
N ASP A 95 -5.47 -9.10 7.47
CA ASP A 95 -5.69 -7.65 7.34
C ASP A 95 -4.67 -6.85 8.18
N LEU A 96 -4.45 -7.25 9.43
CA LEU A 96 -3.44 -6.66 10.32
C LEU A 96 -2.04 -6.87 9.78
N LEU A 97 -1.76 -8.07 9.26
CA LEU A 97 -0.48 -8.41 8.66
C LEU A 97 -0.24 -7.58 7.38
N LEU A 98 -1.24 -7.48 6.51
CA LEU A 98 -1.17 -6.63 5.33
C LEU A 98 -0.93 -5.16 5.73
N GLN A 99 -1.66 -4.65 6.71
CA GLN A 99 -1.49 -3.27 7.19
C GLN A 99 -0.05 -3.02 7.68
N ALA A 100 0.50 -3.91 8.49
CA ALA A 100 1.89 -3.81 8.97
C ALA A 100 2.90 -3.81 7.80
N LEU A 101 2.68 -4.64 6.77
CA LEU A 101 3.52 -4.63 5.57
C LEU A 101 3.35 -3.34 4.75
N LEU A 102 2.13 -2.82 4.59
CA LEU A 102 1.84 -1.57 3.87
C LEU A 102 2.38 -0.32 4.56
N ASP A 103 2.58 -0.37 5.88
CA ASP A 103 3.19 0.70 6.67
C ASP A 103 4.73 0.63 6.63
N ARG A 104 5.29 -0.58 6.45
CA ARG A 104 6.73 -0.79 6.38
C ARG A 104 7.31 -0.60 4.99
N TYR A 105 6.67 -1.17 3.97
CA TYR A 105 7.19 -1.20 2.62
C TYR A 105 6.55 -0.12 1.75
N PRO A 106 7.32 0.52 0.86
CA PRO A 106 6.75 1.52 -0.04
C PRO A 106 5.77 0.86 -1.01
N TYR A 107 4.69 1.58 -1.35
CA TYR A 107 3.57 1.04 -2.13
C TYR A 107 3.98 0.48 -3.50
N HIS A 108 5.08 0.95 -4.11
CA HIS A 108 5.52 0.47 -5.42
C HIS A 108 5.98 -0.99 -5.41
N VAL A 109 6.33 -1.55 -4.25
CA VAL A 109 6.70 -2.97 -4.08
C VAL A 109 5.54 -3.91 -4.40
N LEU A 110 4.29 -3.45 -4.25
CA LEU A 110 3.09 -4.19 -4.69
C LEU A 110 3.02 -4.36 -6.21
N GLY A 111 3.68 -3.48 -6.96
CA GLY A 111 3.77 -3.52 -8.41
C GLY A 111 4.95 -4.31 -8.96
N TRP A 112 5.77 -4.92 -8.08
CA TRP A 112 6.88 -5.76 -8.50
C TRP A 112 6.38 -7.13 -8.91
N LYS A 113 7.08 -7.72 -9.88
CA LYS A 113 6.82 -9.06 -10.36
C LYS A 113 7.83 -10.04 -9.76
N ASP A 114 7.37 -11.24 -9.48
CA ASP A 114 8.23 -12.35 -9.09
C ASP A 114 9.02 -12.94 -10.29
N ALA A 115 9.82 -13.97 -10.05
CA ALA A 115 10.55 -14.69 -11.09
C ALA A 115 9.65 -15.35 -12.16
N ASN A 116 8.35 -15.48 -11.91
CA ASN A 116 7.36 -16.00 -12.86
C ASN A 116 6.59 -14.89 -13.60
N ASP A 117 7.07 -13.65 -13.53
CA ASP A 117 6.43 -12.47 -14.13
C ASP A 117 5.02 -12.17 -13.57
N LYS A 118 4.71 -12.65 -12.36
CA LYS A 118 3.42 -12.42 -11.69
C LYS A 118 3.51 -11.34 -10.65
N LEU A 119 2.48 -10.50 -10.59
CA LEU A 119 2.32 -9.52 -9.51
C LEU A 119 1.77 -10.17 -8.24
N ALA A 120 2.14 -9.66 -7.07
CA ALA A 120 1.62 -10.13 -5.79
C ALA A 120 0.07 -10.19 -5.78
N MET A 121 -0.61 -9.14 -6.26
CA MET A 121 -2.08 -9.09 -6.28
C MET A 121 -2.72 -10.12 -7.23
N GLU A 122 -1.99 -10.64 -8.23
CA GLU A 122 -2.53 -11.71 -9.08
C GLU A 122 -2.81 -12.99 -8.30
N TYR A 123 -2.06 -13.25 -7.23
CA TYR A 123 -2.33 -14.37 -6.32
C TYR A 123 -3.71 -14.24 -5.66
N LEU A 124 -4.08 -13.03 -5.19
CA LEU A 124 -5.41 -12.75 -4.65
C LEU A 124 -6.51 -12.83 -5.72
N VAL A 125 -6.27 -12.29 -6.91
CA VAL A 125 -7.23 -12.36 -8.04
C VAL A 125 -7.51 -13.80 -8.45
N ASN A 126 -6.47 -14.66 -8.39
CA ASN A 126 -6.55 -16.07 -8.72
C ASN A 126 -7.24 -16.93 -7.65
N ASN A 127 -7.19 -16.51 -6.39
CA ASN A 127 -7.81 -17.19 -5.25
C ASN A 127 -8.92 -16.33 -4.63
N TRP A 128 -10.13 -16.42 -5.18
CA TRP A 128 -11.21 -15.46 -4.90
C TRP A 128 -12.10 -15.88 -3.74
N THR A 129 -11.71 -15.47 -2.53
CA THR A 129 -12.51 -15.61 -1.31
C THR A 129 -12.98 -14.24 -0.84
N ARG A 130 -13.96 -14.20 0.08
CA ARG A 130 -14.41 -12.94 0.70
C ARG A 130 -13.27 -12.21 1.41
N GLY A 131 -12.38 -12.94 2.09
CA GLY A 131 -11.20 -12.35 2.74
C GLY A 131 -10.22 -11.78 1.71
N ASN A 132 -9.93 -12.53 0.65
CA ASN A 132 -8.97 -12.11 -0.38
C ASN A 132 -9.48 -10.90 -1.18
N LYS A 133 -10.80 -10.73 -1.32
CA LYS A 133 -11.39 -9.48 -1.85
C LYS A 133 -11.04 -8.27 -1.00
N MET A 134 -11.14 -8.37 0.33
CA MET A 134 -10.82 -7.26 1.23
C MET A 134 -9.32 -6.92 1.18
N LEU A 135 -8.45 -7.94 1.21
CA LEU A 135 -7.01 -7.75 1.07
C LEU A 135 -6.65 -7.12 -0.27
N LEU A 136 -7.29 -7.56 -1.37
CA LEU A 136 -7.07 -7.00 -2.69
C LEU A 136 -7.53 -5.54 -2.75
N GLN A 137 -8.68 -5.20 -2.15
CA GLN A 137 -9.15 -3.83 -2.07
C GLN A 137 -8.14 -2.93 -1.36
N MET A 138 -7.65 -3.34 -0.18
CA MET A 138 -6.63 -2.60 0.56
C MET A 138 -5.35 -2.42 -0.25
N ALA A 139 -4.85 -3.49 -0.89
CA ALA A 139 -3.64 -3.45 -1.70
C ALA A 139 -3.80 -2.54 -2.93
N LEU A 140 -4.93 -2.61 -3.64
CA LEU A 140 -5.20 -1.76 -4.80
C LEU A 140 -5.36 -0.29 -4.42
N HIS A 141 -6.03 0.00 -3.31
CA HIS A 141 -6.15 1.36 -2.77
C HIS A 141 -4.77 1.94 -2.48
N ARG A 142 -3.96 1.20 -1.73
CA ARG A 142 -2.61 1.62 -1.35
C ARG A 142 -1.66 1.75 -2.54
N TRP A 143 -1.78 0.87 -3.54
CA TRP A 143 -0.89 0.87 -4.70
C TRP A 143 -1.27 1.90 -5.76
N MET A 144 -2.56 2.04 -6.07
CA MET A 144 -3.03 2.82 -7.21
C MET A 144 -3.71 4.14 -6.85
N LEU A 145 -4.44 4.20 -5.73
CA LEU A 145 -5.21 5.41 -5.37
C LEU A 145 -4.42 6.36 -4.47
N ASP A 146 -3.77 5.85 -3.43
CA ASP A 146 -2.99 6.68 -2.51
C ASP A 146 -1.98 7.57 -3.24
N PRO A 147 -1.21 7.08 -4.25
CA PRO A 147 -0.29 7.95 -4.95
C PRO A 147 -1.00 8.98 -5.83
N LEU A 148 -2.13 8.64 -6.47
CA LEU A 148 -2.92 9.64 -7.24
C LEU A 148 -3.43 10.76 -6.35
N ILE A 149 -3.99 10.41 -5.19
CA ILE A 149 -4.47 11.38 -4.20
C ILE A 149 -3.30 12.24 -3.71
N ARG A 150 -2.13 11.65 -3.47
CA ARG A 150 -0.94 12.37 -3.04
C ARG A 150 -0.42 13.34 -4.10
N TRP A 151 -0.39 12.93 -5.35
CA TRP A 151 0.15 13.72 -6.47
C TRP A 151 -0.81 14.83 -6.92
N TRP A 152 -2.11 14.56 -6.95
CA TRP A 152 -3.12 15.45 -7.55
C TRP A 152 -3.99 16.16 -6.50
N GLY A 153 -3.82 15.83 -5.22
CA GLY A 153 -4.62 16.35 -4.11
C GLY A 153 -5.94 15.60 -3.93
N THR A 154 -6.70 16.02 -2.91
CA THR A 154 -8.02 15.46 -2.59
C THR A 154 -9.15 16.04 -3.44
N THR A 155 -8.91 17.15 -4.13
CA THR A 155 -9.86 17.69 -5.13
C THR A 155 -10.08 16.63 -6.19
N THR A 156 -11.34 16.24 -6.35
CA THR A 156 -11.85 15.12 -7.16
C THR A 156 -11.30 15.17 -8.57
N SER A 157 -10.08 14.65 -8.75
CA SER A 157 -9.48 14.53 -10.06
C SER A 157 -10.23 13.42 -10.77
N SER A 158 -10.57 13.65 -12.04
CA SER A 158 -11.24 12.64 -12.86
C SER A 158 -10.46 11.32 -12.93
N TRP A 159 -9.16 11.34 -12.61
CA TRP A 159 -8.27 10.19 -12.59
C TRP A 159 -8.43 9.36 -11.31
N THR A 160 -8.55 10.01 -10.15
CA THR A 160 -8.85 9.33 -8.88
C THR A 160 -10.20 8.61 -8.98
N ASP A 161 -11.21 9.29 -9.53
CA ASP A 161 -12.53 8.70 -9.75
C ASP A 161 -12.49 7.57 -10.78
N ASP A 162 -11.76 7.73 -11.88
CA ASP A 162 -11.61 6.67 -12.88
C ASP A 162 -10.93 5.43 -12.29
N MET A 163 -9.86 5.62 -11.52
CA MET A 163 -9.15 4.52 -10.89
C MET A 163 -9.98 3.83 -9.80
N GLN A 164 -10.71 4.60 -8.98
CA GLN A 164 -11.63 4.05 -7.98
C GLN A 164 -12.72 3.21 -8.66
N ARG A 165 -13.31 3.69 -9.76
CA ARG A 165 -14.30 2.93 -10.54
C ARG A 165 -13.72 1.62 -11.08
N ARG A 166 -12.47 1.61 -11.53
CA ARG A 166 -11.79 0.40 -12.01
C ARG A 166 -11.53 -0.60 -10.89
N ILE A 167 -11.12 -0.13 -9.72
CA ILE A 167 -10.93 -0.98 -8.54
C ILE A 167 -12.26 -1.61 -8.13
N GLN A 168 -13.34 -0.82 -8.07
CA GLN A 168 -14.67 -1.35 -7.79
C GLN A 168 -15.14 -2.36 -8.85
N ALA A 169 -14.84 -2.11 -10.13
CA ALA A 169 -15.13 -3.06 -11.20
C ALA A 169 -14.39 -4.40 -11.03
N ILE A 170 -13.18 -4.42 -10.47
CA ILE A 170 -12.48 -5.67 -10.14
C ILE A 170 -13.18 -6.40 -8.98
N LEU A 171 -13.58 -5.66 -7.94
CA LEU A 171 -14.15 -6.23 -6.71
C LEU A 171 -15.58 -6.78 -6.89
N VAL A 172 -16.37 -6.17 -7.78
CA VAL A 172 -17.74 -6.60 -8.13
C VAL A 172 -17.74 -7.77 -9.13
N GLU A 173 -16.62 -8.02 -9.81
CA GLU A 173 -16.50 -9.09 -10.81
C GLU A 173 -16.42 -10.48 -10.15
N ASP A 174 -17.59 -11.00 -9.78
CA ASP A 174 -17.75 -12.33 -9.17
C ASP A 174 -17.78 -13.48 -10.16
N HIS A 175 -17.74 -13.19 -11.46
CA HIS A 175 -17.74 -14.22 -12.49
C HIS A 175 -16.37 -14.91 -12.66
N VAL A 176 -16.29 -15.75 -13.71
CA VAL A 176 -15.14 -16.57 -14.12
C VAL A 176 -13.81 -15.83 -13.96
N LYS A 177 -12.85 -16.49 -13.30
CA LYS A 177 -11.45 -16.06 -13.09
C LYS A 177 -10.83 -15.29 -14.26
N ARG A 178 -11.03 -15.77 -15.49
CA ARG A 178 -10.52 -15.15 -16.73
C ARG A 178 -11.02 -13.72 -16.95
N ARG A 179 -12.30 -13.46 -16.66
CA ARG A 179 -12.91 -12.13 -16.83
C ARG A 179 -12.35 -11.15 -15.79
N ARG A 180 -12.25 -11.57 -14.53
CA ARG A 180 -11.64 -10.77 -13.46
C ARG A 180 -10.21 -10.39 -13.76
N MET A 181 -9.39 -11.37 -14.19
CA MET A 181 -8.01 -11.10 -14.56
C MET A 181 -7.92 -10.09 -15.72
N LYS A 182 -8.81 -10.17 -16.71
CA LYS A 182 -8.89 -9.18 -17.81
C LYS A 182 -9.19 -7.77 -17.30
N VAL A 183 -10.12 -7.62 -16.34
CA VAL A 183 -10.43 -6.32 -15.74
C VAL A 183 -9.25 -5.80 -14.92
N PHE A 184 -8.61 -6.66 -14.13
CA PHE A 184 -7.41 -6.33 -13.34
C PHE A 184 -6.24 -5.87 -14.22
N VAL A 185 -5.90 -6.60 -15.28
CA VAL A 185 -4.84 -6.22 -16.23
C VAL A 185 -5.17 -4.88 -16.92
N LYS A 186 -6.44 -4.65 -17.28
CA LYS A 186 -6.87 -3.38 -17.85
C LYS A 186 -6.68 -2.21 -16.88
N ALA A 187 -6.97 -2.41 -15.59
CA ALA A 187 -6.72 -1.40 -14.55
C ALA A 187 -5.22 -1.14 -14.38
N CYS A 188 -4.40 -2.19 -14.32
CA CYS A 188 -2.94 -2.07 -14.24
C CYS A 188 -2.34 -1.34 -15.44
N SER A 189 -2.87 -1.55 -16.65
CA SER A 189 -2.43 -0.84 -17.85
C SER A 189 -2.70 0.67 -17.76
N VAL A 190 -3.90 1.06 -17.32
CA VAL A 190 -4.23 2.48 -17.11
C VAL A 190 -3.40 3.10 -15.98
N TRP A 191 -3.15 2.34 -14.92
CA TRP A 191 -2.25 2.78 -13.85
C TRP A 191 -0.85 3.10 -14.37
N LYS A 192 -0.27 2.23 -15.20
CA LYS A 192 1.04 2.49 -15.85
C LYS A 192 1.02 3.75 -16.73
N GLN A 193 -0.09 4.02 -17.42
CA GLN A 193 -0.24 5.25 -18.19
C GLN A 193 -0.22 6.48 -17.27
N TYR A 194 -0.88 6.42 -16.12
CA TYR A 194 -0.88 7.51 -15.14
C TYR A 194 0.53 7.76 -14.57
N GLN A 195 1.27 6.70 -14.24
CA GLN A 195 2.67 6.81 -13.81
C GLN A 195 3.56 7.44 -14.90
N ALA A 196 3.39 7.03 -16.16
CA ALA A 196 4.16 7.60 -17.28
C ALA A 196 3.87 9.10 -17.47
N MET A 197 2.61 9.51 -17.33
CA MET A 197 2.23 10.92 -17.40
C MET A 197 2.81 11.74 -16.25
N GLU A 198 2.86 11.19 -15.03
CA GLU A 198 3.49 11.85 -13.88
C GLU A 198 4.99 12.10 -14.15
N VAL A 199 5.73 11.05 -14.53
CA VAL A 199 7.17 11.17 -14.82
C VAL A 199 7.43 12.20 -15.92
N THR A 200 6.63 12.17 -16.99
CA THR A 200 6.75 13.14 -18.09
C THR A 200 6.51 14.57 -17.60
N SER A 201 5.48 14.78 -16.79
CA SER A 201 5.16 16.10 -16.21
C SER A 201 6.29 16.63 -15.32
N ILE A 202 6.88 15.77 -14.49
CA ILE A 202 8.03 16.12 -13.63
C ILE A 202 9.26 16.49 -14.49
N LEU A 203 9.55 15.71 -15.53
CA LEU A 203 10.67 15.98 -16.43
C LEU A 203 10.48 17.32 -17.18
N GLU A 204 9.29 17.56 -17.70
CA GLU A 204 8.96 18.82 -18.36
C GLU A 204 9.19 20.01 -17.41
N MET A 205 8.71 19.93 -16.18
CA MET A 205 8.96 20.96 -15.16
C MET A 205 10.45 21.17 -14.88
N ALA A 206 11.23 20.08 -14.79
CA ALA A 206 12.66 20.17 -14.54
C ALA A 206 13.37 20.91 -15.70
N VAL A 207 13.00 20.60 -16.94
CA VAL A 207 13.50 21.32 -18.13
C VAL A 207 13.10 22.80 -18.08
N TRP A 208 11.86 23.12 -17.72
CA TRP A 208 11.41 24.50 -17.54
C TRP A 208 12.21 25.26 -16.49
N LYS A 209 12.44 24.66 -15.33
CA LYS A 209 13.24 25.25 -14.25
C LYS A 209 14.70 25.45 -14.65
N GLY A 210 15.26 24.52 -15.42
CA GLY A 210 16.59 24.64 -16.02
C GLY A 210 16.69 25.84 -16.98
N LYS A 211 15.72 25.98 -17.90
CA LYS A 211 15.66 27.10 -18.84
C LYS A 211 15.54 28.46 -18.15
N LEU A 212 14.73 28.56 -17.09
CA LEU A 212 14.59 29.79 -16.31
C LEU A 212 15.90 30.20 -15.61
N LYS A 213 16.65 29.24 -15.06
CA LYS A 213 17.97 29.50 -14.45
C LYS A 213 19.06 29.83 -15.49
N GLY A 214 18.98 29.22 -16.67
CA GLY A 214 19.89 29.47 -17.80
C GLY A 214 19.69 30.83 -18.50
N GLY A 215 18.66 31.59 -18.13
CA GLY A 215 18.44 32.97 -18.59
C GLY A 215 19.44 34.00 -18.03
N GLY A 216 20.54 33.56 -17.43
CA GLY A 216 21.63 34.41 -16.94
C GLY A 216 22.50 34.95 -18.06
N ARG A 217 22.48 36.28 -18.22
CA ARG A 217 23.35 37.13 -19.05
C ARG A 217 23.48 36.71 -20.53
N SER A 218 22.66 37.35 -21.36
CA SER A 218 23.05 37.59 -22.76
C SER A 218 24.43 38.25 -22.77
N ASN A 219 25.38 37.74 -23.57
CA ASN A 219 26.73 38.29 -23.73
C ASN A 219 26.74 39.77 -24.13
N ASN A 220 25.61 40.28 -24.63
CA ASN A 220 25.49 41.65 -25.11
C ASN A 220 25.09 42.66 -24.01
N GLY A 221 25.00 42.25 -22.73
CA GLY A 221 24.60 43.13 -21.63
C GLY A 221 23.14 43.62 -21.68
N ALA A 222 22.44 43.40 -22.80
CA ALA A 222 21.02 43.67 -22.92
C ALA A 222 20.25 42.74 -21.97
N LYS A 223 19.54 43.34 -21.00
CA LYS A 223 18.56 42.63 -20.17
C LYS A 223 17.60 41.93 -21.12
N ARG A 224 17.64 40.60 -21.18
CA ARG A 224 16.61 39.82 -21.87
C ARG A 224 15.27 40.27 -21.28
N GLN A 225 14.35 40.70 -22.14
CA GLN A 225 12.95 40.89 -21.73
C GLN A 225 12.57 39.65 -20.94
N VAL A 226 12.19 39.87 -19.68
CA VAL A 226 11.59 38.85 -18.84
C VAL A 226 10.43 38.32 -19.67
N LEU A 227 10.59 37.12 -20.25
CA LEU A 227 9.50 36.48 -20.96
C LEU A 227 8.36 36.42 -19.96
N ASP A 228 7.26 37.07 -20.33
CA ASP A 228 6.09 37.17 -19.48
C ASP A 228 5.73 35.75 -19.03
N ARG A 229 5.71 35.56 -17.72
CA ARG A 229 5.48 34.27 -17.08
C ARG A 229 4.15 33.67 -17.54
N GLU A 230 3.20 34.54 -17.85
CA GLU A 230 1.88 34.19 -18.35
C GLU A 230 1.92 33.74 -19.82
N ALA A 231 2.73 34.40 -20.66
CA ALA A 231 2.93 33.95 -22.04
C ALA A 231 3.59 32.56 -22.11
N CYS A 232 4.52 32.26 -21.20
CA CYS A 232 5.14 30.93 -21.12
C CYS A 232 4.17 29.84 -20.60
N ARG A 233 3.23 30.16 -19.71
CA ARG A 233 2.21 29.22 -19.19
C ARG A 233 1.29 28.71 -20.30
N CYS A 234 0.87 29.57 -21.22
CA CYS A 234 -0.03 29.23 -22.31
C CYS A 234 0.57 28.26 -23.34
N VAL A 235 1.89 28.30 -23.56
CA VAL A 235 2.55 27.50 -24.62
C VAL A 235 2.81 26.05 -24.18
N CYS A 236 2.84 25.78 -22.87
CA CYS A 236 3.29 24.49 -22.34
C CYS A 236 2.19 23.59 -21.76
N GLY A 237 0.91 23.94 -21.90
CA GLY A 237 -0.18 23.13 -21.32
C GLY A 237 -0.17 23.04 -19.79
N SER A 238 0.68 23.82 -19.12
CA SER A 238 0.94 23.75 -17.67
C SER A 238 -0.26 24.13 -16.79
N ASN A 239 -1.32 24.72 -17.36
CA ASN A 239 -2.55 25.01 -16.61
C ASN A 239 -3.20 23.77 -15.99
N ILE A 240 -2.93 22.56 -16.51
CA ILE A 240 -3.42 21.30 -15.94
C ILE A 240 -2.52 20.81 -14.79
N VAL A 241 -1.26 21.21 -14.78
CA VAL A 241 -0.20 20.62 -13.95
C VAL A 241 0.05 21.45 -12.68
N ILE A 242 -0.22 22.76 -12.71
CA ILE A 242 0.27 23.72 -11.70
C ILE A 242 -0.38 23.66 -10.29
N PRO A 243 -1.69 23.37 -10.06
CA PRO A 243 -2.25 23.51 -8.71
C PRO A 243 -1.54 22.66 -7.66
N SER A 244 -1.16 21.43 -8.00
CA SER A 244 -0.57 20.48 -7.05
C SER A 244 0.93 20.67 -6.85
N ILE A 245 1.61 21.39 -7.74
CA ILE A 245 3.06 21.65 -7.67
C ILE A 245 3.40 22.88 -6.83
N VAL A 246 2.46 23.83 -6.69
CA VAL A 246 2.68 25.02 -5.84
C VAL A 246 3.03 24.60 -4.40
N LEU A 247 2.47 23.48 -3.92
CA LEU A 247 2.81 22.87 -2.63
C LEU A 247 4.27 22.38 -2.55
N PHE A 248 4.82 21.83 -3.65
CA PHE A 248 6.21 21.36 -3.70
C PHE A 248 7.23 22.50 -3.86
N LEU A 249 6.81 23.66 -4.34
CA LEU A 249 7.69 24.82 -4.53
C LEU A 249 7.83 25.69 -3.27
N GLY A 250 7.14 25.36 -2.17
CA GLY A 250 7.23 26.11 -0.91
C GLY A 250 6.71 27.55 -1.01
N ILE A 251 5.94 27.87 -2.04
CA ILE A 251 5.34 29.19 -2.21
C ILE A 251 4.07 29.19 -1.37
N GLN A 252 4.21 29.51 -0.07
CA GLN A 252 3.05 29.87 0.72
C GLN A 252 2.47 31.16 0.13
N HIS A 253 1.23 31.09 -0.33
CA HIS A 253 0.45 32.28 -0.64
C HIS A 253 0.38 33.12 0.64
N GLN A 254 1.18 34.18 0.73
CA GLN A 254 0.82 35.29 1.62
C GLN A 254 -0.47 35.86 1.03
N GLN A 255 -1.60 35.50 1.65
CA GLN A 255 -2.85 36.20 1.42
C GLN A 255 -2.64 37.63 1.92
N GLN A 256 -2.64 38.59 0.99
CA GLN A 256 -2.83 40.01 1.27
C GLN A 256 -4.33 40.29 1.40
#